data_AF-A0A920LRT0-F1
#
_entry.id   AF-A0A920LRT0-F1
#
_cell.length_a   1.000
_cell.length_b   1.000
_cell.length_c   1.000
_cell.angle_alpha   90.00
_cell.angle_beta   90.00
_cell.angle_gamma   90.00
#
_symmetry.space_group_name_H-M   'P 1'
#
loop_
_entity.id
_entity.type
_entity.pdbx_description
1 polymer ?
#
loop_
_entity_poly.entity_id
_entity_poly.type
_entity_poly.pdbx_seq_one_letter_code
_entity_poly.pdbx_strand_id
1 'polypeptide(L)' 'MNTFLLKRFYRFLSWMDRMKVVVVESPAKAKTINRYLGTDYTVLASYGHVRDLPAKDGSVLPEHSFEMSWQTDAKIK' A
#
# COMPACT_ATOMS: atom_id res chain seq x y z
N MET A 1 25.49 27.71 -1.28
CA MET A 1 24.05 27.44 -1.05
C MET A 1 23.60 28.27 0.14
N ASN A 2 22.64 29.19 -0.01
CA ASN A 2 22.21 30.07 1.08
C ASN A 2 21.42 29.28 2.14
N THR A 3 21.61 29.61 3.41
CA THR A 3 20.88 29.13 4.60
C THR A 3 19.36 29.02 4.38
N PHE A 4 18.75 29.89 3.57
CA PHE A 4 17.32 29.82 3.22
C PHE A 4 16.95 28.56 2.42
N LEU A 5 17.73 28.23 1.38
CA LEU A 5 17.53 27.04 0.56
C LEU A 5 17.78 25.76 1.35
N LEU A 6 18.80 25.76 2.21
CA LEU A 6 19.11 24.62 3.07
C LEU A 6 17.97 24.35 4.08
N LYS A 7 17.43 25.38 4.72
CA LYS A 7 16.27 25.23 5.63
C LYS A 7 15.02 24.73 4.91
N ARG A 8 14.78 25.19 3.67
CA ARG A 8 13.62 24.73 2.87
C ARG A 8 13.78 23.27 2.43
N PHE A 9 15.00 22.85 2.12
CA PHE A 9 15.33 21.46 1.80
C PHE A 9 15.17 20.52 3.00
N TYR A 10 15.73 20.87 4.17
CA TYR A 10 15.55 20.04 5.38
C TYR A 10 14.09 19.98 5.84
N ARG A 11 13.33 21.07 5.69
CA ARG A 11 11.89 21.05 5.97
C ARG A 11 11.12 20.13 5.02
N PHE A 12 11.56 20.01 3.76
CA PHE A 12 11.01 19.07 2.80
C PHE A 12 11.35 17.62 3.15
N LEU A 13 12.63 17.33 3.44
CA LEU A 13 13.05 15.99 3.86
C LEU A 13 12.33 15.53 5.14
N SER A 14 12.25 16.41 6.15
CA SER A 14 11.51 16.11 7.39
C SER A 14 10.01 15.95 7.16
N TRP A 15 9.45 16.61 6.15
CA TRP A 15 8.05 16.40 5.76
C TRP A 15 7.87 15.02 5.10
N MET A 16 8.79 14.60 4.23
CA MET A 16 8.76 13.26 3.62
C MET A 16 8.78 12.14 4.68
N ASP A 17 9.63 12.24 5.70
CA ASP A 17 9.70 11.24 6.78
C ASP A 17 8.43 11.15 7.63
N ARG A 18 7.58 12.19 7.62
CA ARG A 18 6.32 12.21 8.38
C ARG A 18 5.09 11.81 7.56
N MET A 19 5.26 11.54 6.27
CA MET A 19 4.15 11.11 5.42
C MET A 19 3.64 9.73 5.84
N LYS A 20 2.32 9.60 5.96
CA LYS A 20 1.67 8.33 6.33
C LYS A 20 1.10 7.65 5.09
N VAL A 21 1.29 6.34 4.97
CA VAL A 21 0.74 5.55 3.86
C VAL A 21 -0.59 4.92 4.28
N VAL A 22 -1.60 5.04 3.41
CA VAL A 22 -2.91 4.42 3.58
C VAL A 22 -3.18 3.55 2.36
N VAL A 23 -3.46 2.27 2.57
CA VAL A 23 -3.78 1.33 1.48
C VAL A 23 -5.28 1.09 1.45
N VAL A 24 -5.86 1.14 0.26
CA VAL A 24 -7.30 0.91 0.04
C VAL A 24 -7.51 -0.04 -1.12
N GLU A 25 -8.66 -0.70 -1.15
CA GLU A 25 -8.96 -1.74 -2.14
C GLU A 25 -9.09 -1.21 -3.58
N SER A 26 -9.72 -0.04 -3.76
CA SER A 26 -10.10 0.46 -5.10
C SER A 26 -9.55 1.86 -5.41
N PRO A 27 -9.23 2.14 -6.69
CA PRO A 27 -8.72 3.45 -7.10
C PRO A 27 -9.68 4.62 -6.85
N ALA A 28 -10.99 4.37 -6.96
CA ALA A 28 -12.02 5.38 -6.69
C ALA A 28 -12.06 5.78 -5.20
N LYS A 29 -11.92 4.81 -4.29
CA LYS A 29 -11.78 5.06 -2.84
C LYS A 29 -10.49 5.84 -2.57
N ALA A 30 -9.38 5.47 -3.20
CA ALA A 30 -8.09 6.15 -3.01
C ALA A 30 -8.18 7.64 -3.35
N LYS A 31 -8.76 7.98 -4.52
CA LYS A 31 -8.98 9.36 -4.93
C LYS A 31 -9.85 10.13 -3.94
N THR A 32 -10.92 9.51 -3.43
CA THR A 32 -11.84 10.16 -2.50
C THR A 32 -11.20 10.41 -1.14
N ILE A 33 -10.52 9.41 -0.57
CA ILE A 33 -9.87 9.51 0.74
C ILE A 33 -8.68 10.48 0.68
N ASN A 34 -7.92 10.50 -0.41
CA ASN A 34 -6.82 11.45 -0.58
C ASN A 34 -7.30 12.91 -0.55
N ARG A 35 -8.50 13.20 -1.08
CA ARG A 35 -9.11 14.54 -0.97
C ARG A 35 -9.43 14.93 0.48
N TYR A 36 -9.82 13.97 1.32
CA TYR A 36 -10.15 14.24 2.72
C TYR A 36 -8.92 14.36 3.62
N LEU A 37 -7.89 13.55 3.39
CA LEU A 37 -6.69 13.49 4.23
C LEU A 37 -5.63 14.54 3.87
N GLY A 38 -5.60 15.00 2.61
CA GLY A 38 -4.67 16.02 2.17
C GLY A 38 -3.23 15.52 1.97
N THR A 39 -2.29 16.46 1.92
CA THR A 39 -0.92 16.22 1.44
C THR A 39 -0.04 15.39 2.38
N ASP A 40 -0.42 15.25 3.65
CA ASP A 40 0.40 14.52 4.63
C ASP A 40 0.22 12.98 4.53
N TYR A 41 -0.65 12.54 3.62
CA TYR A 41 -0.93 11.13 3.39
C TYR A 41 -0.65 10.73 1.95
N THR A 42 -0.14 9.52 1.77
CA THR A 42 -0.07 8.84 0.48
C THR A 42 -1.08 7.72 0.47
N VAL A 43 -2.14 7.86 -0.34
CA VAL A 43 -3.19 6.86 -0.45
C VAL A 43 -2.97 5.99 -1.69
N LEU A 44 -2.71 4.70 -1.48
CA LEU A 44 -2.41 3.72 -2.53
C LEU A 44 -3.58 2.75 -2.70
N ALA A 45 -3.88 2.36 -3.93
CA ALA A 45 -4.87 1.32 -4.20
C ALA A 45 -4.18 -0.05 -4.34
N SER A 46 -4.74 -1.10 -3.75
CA SER A 46 -4.29 -2.49 -3.93
C SER A 46 -4.84 -3.14 -5.19
N TYR A 47 -5.82 -2.50 -5.85
CA TYR A 47 -6.49 -2.99 -7.05
C TYR A 47 -7.12 -4.38 -6.84
N GLY A 48 -7.71 -4.61 -5.66
CA GLY A 48 -8.31 -5.89 -5.28
C GLY A 48 -7.43 -6.73 -4.35
N HIS A 49 -7.60 -8.05 -4.41
CA HIS A 49 -6.85 -9.02 -3.60
C HIS A 49 -5.38 -9.07 -4.05
N VAL A 50 -4.46 -8.93 -3.08
CA VAL A 50 -3.01 -8.98 -3.34
C VAL A 50 -2.49 -10.43 -3.34
N ARG A 51 -3.23 -11.33 -2.70
CA ARG A 51 -2.92 -12.76 -2.60
C ARG A 51 -4.20 -13.55 -2.72
N ASP A 52 -4.11 -14.67 -3.40
CA ASP A 52 -5.19 -15.64 -3.53
C ASP A 52 -4.66 -17.06 -3.30
N LEU A 53 -5.61 -17.98 -3.12
CA LEU A 53 -5.31 -19.40 -3.01
C LEU A 53 -4.91 -19.94 -4.40
N PRO A 54 -3.91 -20.82 -4.50
CA PRO A 54 -3.59 -21.48 -5.75
C PRO A 54 -4.80 -22.28 -6.24
N ALA A 55 -5.14 -22.13 -7.52
CA ALA A 55 -6.28 -22.80 -8.16
C ALA A 55 -6.14 -24.33 -8.32
N LYS A 56 -5.08 -24.93 -7.77
CA LYS A 56 -4.82 -26.38 -7.80
C LYS A 56 -5.26 -27.03 -6.49
N ASP A 57 -5.57 -28.31 -6.56
CA ASP A 57 -5.81 -29.13 -5.36
C ASP A 57 -4.63 -29.07 -4.40
N GLY A 58 -4.90 -28.91 -3.10
CA GLY A 58 -3.89 -28.75 -2.04
C GLY A 58 -3.65 -27.32 -1.56
N SER A 59 -4.53 -26.36 -1.90
CA SER A 59 -4.50 -24.98 -1.38
C SER A 59 -4.79 -24.88 0.12
N VAL A 60 -5.52 -25.86 0.64
CA VAL A 60 -5.78 -26.06 2.07
C VAL A 60 -5.25 -27.44 2.43
N LEU A 61 -4.52 -27.55 3.55
CA LEU A 61 -3.98 -28.80 4.09
C LEU A 61 -4.76 -29.19 5.35
N PRO A 62 -5.85 -29.98 5.26
CA PRO A 62 -6.69 -30.33 6.41
C PRO A 62 -5.93 -31.06 7.53
N GLU A 63 -4.98 -31.90 7.15
CA GLU A 63 -4.09 -32.64 8.05
C GLU A 63 -3.08 -31.75 8.79
N HIS A 64 -2.84 -30.52 8.28
CA HIS A 64 -1.98 -29.52 8.89
C HIS A 64 -2.79 -28.36 9.49
N SER A 65 -3.82 -28.69 10.28
CA SER A 65 -4.66 -27.67 10.96
C SER A 65 -5.26 -26.64 9.98
N PHE A 66 -5.63 -27.08 8.77
CA PHE A 66 -6.17 -26.24 7.71
C PHE A 66 -5.20 -25.13 7.26
N GLU A 67 -3.90 -25.40 7.30
CA GLU A 67 -2.90 -24.47 6.77
C GLU A 67 -3.19 -24.14 5.30
N MET A 68 -3.09 -22.86 4.95
CA MET A 68 -3.39 -22.35 3.62
C MET A 68 -2.11 -21.88 2.94
N SER A 69 -1.86 -22.37 1.72
CA SER A 69 -0.81 -21.86 0.86
C SER A 69 -1.31 -20.62 0.13
N TRP A 70 -0.61 -19.50 0.24
CA TRP A 70 -0.94 -18.23 -0.43
C TRP A 70 -0.02 -17.97 -1.61
N GLN A 71 -0.56 -17.52 -2.74
CA GLN A 71 0.23 -17.06 -3.88
C GLN A 71 -0.08 -15.60 -4.18
N THR A 72 0.96 -14.83 -4.54
CA THR A 72 0.79 -13.47 -5.05
C THR A 72 0.36 -13.53 -6.50
N ASP A 73 -0.74 -12.86 -6.85
CA ASP A 73 -1.21 -12.84 -8.22
C ASP A 73 -0.27 -12.00 -9.10
N ALA A 74 0.43 -12.67 -10.02
CA ALA A 74 1.34 -12.02 -10.99
C ALA A 74 0.59 -11.17 -12.04
N LYS A 75 -0.75 -11.17 -12.02
CA LYS A 75 -1.61 -10.42 -12.94
C LYS A 75 -1.92 -8.99 -12.48
N ILE A 76 -1.51 -8.60 -11.27
CA ILE A 76 -1.67 -7.21 -10.80
C ILE A 76 -0.59 -6.37 -11.50
N LYS A 77 -1.00 -5.62 -12.52
CA LYS A 77 -0.14 -4.84 -13.42
C LYS A 77 -0.18 -3.36 -13.08
#